data_AF-A0A345NVD5-F1
#
_entry.id   AF-A0A345NVD5-F1
#
_cell.length_a   1.000
_cell.length_b   1.000
_cell.length_c   1.000
_cell.angle_alpha   90.00
_cell.angle_beta   90.00
_cell.angle_gamma   90.00
#
_symmetry.space_group_name_H-M   'P 1'
#
loop_
_entity.id
_entity.type
_entity.pdbx_description
1 polymer ?
#
loop_
_entity_poly.entity_id
_entity_poly.type
_entity_poly.pdbx_seq_one_letter_code
_entity_poly.pdbx_strand_id
1 'polypeptide(L)' 'MDVLQLIQQMKMLSDDEAKRYAAENGVQLSIAEIQQLRPLLDEVSLSWLFTGVPPSFIERIAQIIGYEKTQYYLQQHRLQ' A
#
# COMPACT_ATOMS: atom_id res chain seq x y z
N MET A 1 6.87 2.24 12.35
CA MET A 1 5.45 1.81 12.21
C MET A 1 5.44 0.58 11.34
N ASP A 2 4.77 -0.48 11.77
CA ASP A 2 4.63 -1.71 10.97
C ASP A 2 3.75 -1.46 9.74
N VAL A 3 4.17 -2.00 8.58
CA VAL A 3 3.43 -1.91 7.31
C VAL A 3 2.00 -2.42 7.46
N LEU A 4 1.78 -3.43 8.30
CA LEU A 4 0.45 -3.97 8.58
C LEU A 4 -0.46 -2.98 9.31
N GLN A 5 0.09 -2.23 10.27
CA GLN A 5 -0.68 -1.21 10.98
C GLN A 5 -1.09 -0.10 10.02
N LEU A 6 -0.20 0.25 9.10
CA LEU A 6 -0.46 1.23 8.05
C LEU A 6 -1.58 0.75 7.12
N ILE A 7 -1.52 -0.51 6.69
CA ILE A 7 -2.54 -1.15 5.86
C ILE A 7 -3.89 -1.21 6.60
N GLN A 8 -3.92 -1.61 7.87
CA GLN A 8 -5.15 -1.65 8.66
C GLN A 8 -5.76 -0.25 8.82
N GLN A 9 -4.94 0.77 9.10
CA GLN A 9 -5.44 2.14 9.17
C GLN A 9 -5.98 2.61 7.82
N MET A 10 -5.28 2.37 6.71
CA MET A 10 -5.80 2.73 5.39
C MET A 10 -7.11 2.01 5.02
N LYS A 11 -7.34 0.80 5.54
CA LYS A 11 -8.62 0.08 5.39
C LYS A 11 -9.74 0.67 6.25
N MET A 12 -9.42 1.18 7.44
CA MET A 12 -10.41 1.79 8.34
C MET A 12 -10.72 3.25 7.99
N LEU A 13 -9.74 3.98 7.46
CA LEU A 13 -9.85 5.40 7.11
C LEU A 13 -10.68 5.60 5.84
N SER A 14 -11.44 6.68 5.81
CA SER A 14 -12.22 7.12 4.63
C SER A 14 -11.28 7.46 3.47
N ASP A 15 -11.75 7.44 2.21
CA ASP A 15 -10.89 7.68 1.04
C ASP A 15 -10.13 9.03 1.13
N ASP A 16 -10.79 10.08 1.62
CA ASP A 16 -10.16 11.39 1.88
C ASP A 16 -9.11 11.36 3.00
N GLU A 17 -9.33 10.56 4.03
CA GLU A 17 -8.39 10.42 5.15
C GLU A 17 -7.17 9.59 4.72
N ALA A 18 -7.39 8.50 4.00
CA ALA A 18 -6.31 7.69 3.41
C ALA A 18 -5.47 8.51 2.43
N LYS A 19 -6.09 9.42 1.67
CA LYS A 19 -5.40 10.36 0.79
C LYS A 19 -4.50 11.32 1.56
N ARG A 20 -5.01 11.92 2.65
CA ARG A 20 -4.24 12.82 3.50
C ARG A 20 -3.09 12.07 4.17
N TYR A 21 -3.36 10.89 4.69
CA TYR A 21 -2.38 10.02 5.32
C TYR A 21 -1.25 9.62 4.35
N ALA A 22 -1.59 9.23 3.13
CA ALA A 22 -0.59 8.94 2.10
C ALA A 22 0.25 10.18 1.75
N ALA A 23 -0.40 11.34 1.62
CA ALA A 23 0.29 12.60 1.35
C ALA A 23 1.24 13.02 2.48
N GLU A 24 0.86 12.78 3.75
CA GLU A 24 1.73 12.99 4.93
C GLU A 24 2.95 12.07 4.92
N ASN A 25 2.83 10.88 4.32
CA ASN A 25 3.93 9.94 4.11
C ASN A 25 4.70 10.19 2.79
N GLY A 26 4.45 11.33 2.12
CA GLY A 26 5.14 11.74 0.90
C GLY A 26 4.61 11.10 -0.39
N VAL A 27 3.46 10.43 -0.34
CA VAL A 27 2.86 9.77 -1.52
C VAL A 27 1.53 10.41 -1.88
N GLN A 28 1.48 11.06 -3.03
CA GLN A 28 0.23 11.55 -3.57
C GLN A 28 -0.56 10.42 -4.23
N LEU A 29 -1.63 10.01 -3.56
CA LEU A 29 -2.64 9.11 -4.10
C LEU A 29 -3.92 9.87 -4.42
N SER A 30 -4.58 9.48 -5.50
CA SER A 30 -5.93 9.89 -5.84
C SER A 30 -6.96 8.97 -5.17
N ILE A 31 -8.20 9.46 -5.04
CA ILE A 31 -9.31 8.66 -4.48
C ILE A 31 -9.52 7.38 -5.28
N ALA A 32 -9.39 7.43 -6.61
CA ALA A 32 -9.48 6.26 -7.48
C ALA A 32 -8.38 5.23 -7.20
N GLU A 33 -7.13 5.67 -7.02
CA GLU A 33 -6.01 4.78 -6.62
C GLU A 33 -6.28 4.13 -5.26
N ILE A 34 -6.80 4.87 -4.29
CA ILE A 34 -7.12 4.36 -2.94
C ILE A 34 -8.23 3.31 -3.00
N GLN A 35 -9.29 3.57 -3.76
CA GLN A 35 -10.40 2.63 -3.94
C GLN A 35 -9.95 1.34 -4.62
N GLN A 36 -8.99 1.40 -5.53
CA GLN A 36 -8.40 0.22 -6.16
C GLN A 36 -7.40 -0.51 -5.25
N LEU A 37 -6.70 0.21 -4.37
CA LEU A 37 -5.81 -0.38 -3.38
C LEU A 37 -6.59 -1.13 -2.29
N ARG A 38 -7.74 -0.62 -1.84
CA ARG A 38 -8.56 -1.24 -0.77
C ARG A 38 -8.80 -2.75 -0.92
N PRO A 39 -9.28 -3.28 -2.06
CA PRO A 39 -9.48 -4.71 -2.24
C PRO A 39 -8.16 -5.50 -2.24
N LEU A 40 -7.06 -4.92 -2.74
CA LEU A 40 -5.72 -5.54 -2.65
C LEU A 40 -5.23 -5.62 -1.22
N LEU A 41 -5.41 -4.55 -0.45
CA LEU A 41 -5.08 -4.52 0.97
C LEU A 41 -5.92 -5.52 1.80
N ASP A 42 -7.04 -5.97 1.26
CA ASP A 42 -7.84 -7.05 1.82
C ASP A 42 -7.26 -8.44 1.55
N GLU A 43 -6.53 -8.61 0.44
CA GLU A 43 -5.76 -9.83 0.13
C GLU A 43 -4.52 -9.99 1.02
N VAL A 44 -4.13 -8.93 1.76
CA VAL A 44 -2.99 -8.96 2.69
C VAL A 44 -3.29 -9.94 3.82
N SER A 45 -2.67 -11.11 3.71
CA SER A 45 -2.75 -12.14 4.73
C SER A 45 -1.64 -11.93 5.76
N LEU A 46 -1.94 -12.11 7.05
CA LEU A 46 -0.92 -12.13 8.12
C LEU A 46 0.17 -13.17 7.85
N SER A 47 -0.15 -14.20 7.06
CA SER A 47 0.77 -15.21 6.53
C SER A 47 1.99 -14.59 5.82
N TRP A 48 1.84 -13.44 5.16
CA TRP A 48 2.91 -12.75 4.43
C TRP A 48 3.96 -12.12 5.34
N LEU A 49 3.70 -11.99 6.64
CA LEU A 49 4.74 -11.66 7.61
C LEU A 49 5.82 -12.75 7.69
N PHE A 50 5.43 -14.00 7.42
CA PHE A 50 6.32 -15.16 7.50
C PHE A 50 6.85 -15.56 6.13
N THR A 51 6.03 -15.45 5.08
CA THR A 51 6.41 -15.85 3.71
C THR A 51 6.98 -14.71 2.87
N GLY A 52 6.88 -13.47 3.34
CA GLY A 52 7.10 -12.27 2.54
C GLY A 52 5.90 -11.94 1.65
N VAL A 53 5.92 -10.71 1.12
CA VAL A 53 4.90 -10.19 0.20
C VAL A 53 5.10 -10.83 -1.19
N PRO A 54 4.06 -11.43 -1.80
CA PRO A 54 4.20 -12.07 -3.10
C PRO A 54 4.50 -11.05 -4.21
N PRO A 55 5.31 -11.42 -5.22
CA PRO A 55 5.66 -10.52 -6.32
C PRO A 55 4.44 -10.03 -7.11
N SER A 56 3.45 -10.91 -7.28
CA SER A 56 2.18 -10.60 -7.96
C SER A 56 1.39 -9.48 -7.27
N PHE A 57 1.52 -9.35 -5.95
CA PHE A 57 0.90 -8.25 -5.21
C PHE A 57 1.60 -6.92 -5.50
N ILE A 58 2.94 -6.94 -5.54
CA ILE A 58 3.74 -5.75 -5.89
C ILE A 58 3.42 -5.29 -7.31
N GLU A 59 3.30 -6.22 -8.26
CA GLU A 59 2.91 -5.91 -9.65
C GLU A 59 1.53 -5.24 -9.72
N ARG A 60 0.55 -5.73 -8.96
CA ARG A 60 -0.79 -5.12 -8.92
C ARG A 60 -0.76 -3.72 -8.32
N ILE A 61 0.02 -3.50 -7.25
CA ILE A 61 0.23 -2.15 -6.72
C ILE A 61 0.86 -1.25 -7.80
N ALA A 62 1.89 -1.73 -8.50
CA ALA A 62 2.54 -0.98 -9.60
C ALA A 62 1.58 -0.63 -10.74
N GLN A 63 0.58 -1.46 -11.03
CA GLN A 63 -0.45 -1.15 -12.02
C GLN A 63 -1.41 -0.04 -11.56
N ILE A 64 -1.63 0.12 -10.25
CA ILE A 64 -2.57 1.10 -9.70
C ILE A 64 -1.90 2.45 -9.48
N ILE A 65 -0.81 2.47 -8.71
CA ILE A 65 -0.16 3.73 -8.30
C ILE A 65 0.97 4.16 -9.25
N GLY A 66 1.30 3.31 -10.22
CA GLY A 66 2.41 3.49 -11.14
C GLY A 66 3.73 2.92 -10.62
N TYR A 67 4.52 2.38 -11.56
CA TYR A 67 5.79 1.70 -11.27
C TYR A 67 6.78 2.58 -10.49
N GLU A 68 6.87 3.88 -10.80
CA GLU A 68 7.77 4.82 -10.12
C GLU A 68 7.43 4.97 -8.63
N LYS A 69 6.16 5.13 -8.27
CA LYS A 69 5.73 5.24 -6.86
C LYS A 69 5.94 3.93 -6.11
N THR A 70 5.69 2.80 -6.76
CA THR A 70 5.92 1.48 -6.17
C THR A 70 7.39 1.22 -5.90
N GLN A 71 8.28 1.52 -6.85
CA GLN A 71 9.73 1.41 -6.66
C GLN A 71 10.22 2.32 -5.52
N TYR A 72 9.73 3.56 -5.44
CA TYR A 72 10.04 4.46 -4.33
C TYR A 72 9.69 3.86 -2.96
N TYR A 73 8.48 3.27 -2.84
CA TYR A 73 8.04 2.60 -1.61
C TYR A 73 8.90 1.38 -1.26
N LEU A 74 9.19 0.52 -2.24
CA LEU A 74 10.01 -0.68 -2.02
C LEU A 74 11.45 -0.36 -1.65
N GLN A 75 12.02 0.69 -2.26
CA GLN A 75 13.38 1.13 -2.02
C GLN A 75 13.52 1.77 -0.63
N GLN A 76 12.52 2.54 -0.18
CA GLN A 76 12.48 3.12 1.16
C GLN A 76 12.27 2.07 2.26
N HIS A 77 11.46 1.05 2.00
CA HIS A 77 11.11 0.03 3.00
C HIS A 77 11.82 -1.30 2.81
N ARG A 78 13.10 -1.30 2.37
CA ARG A 78 13.96 -2.50 2.18
C ARG A 78 13.41 -3.72 2.93
N LEU A 79 12.67 -4.55 2.21
CA LEU A 79 12.33 -5.90 2.64
C LEU A 79 13.66 -6.65 2.69
N GLN A 80 14.26 -6.73 3.87
CA GLN A 80 15.34 -7.68 4.18
C GLN A 80 14.73 -8.98 4.65
#